data_AF-A0A656GL98-F1
#
_entry.id   AF-A0A656GL98-F1
#
_cell.length_a   1.000
_cell.length_b   1.000
_cell.length_c   1.000
_cell.angle_alpha   90.00
_cell.angle_beta   90.00
_cell.angle_gamma   90.00
#
_symmetry.space_group_name_H-M   'P 1'
#
loop_
_entity.id
_entity.type
_entity.pdbx_description
1 polymer ?
#
loop_
_entity_poly.entity_id
_entity_poly.type
_entity_poly.pdbx_seq_one_letter_code
_entity_poly.pdbx_strand_id
1 'polypeptide(L)' 'KPVIIHTRGARADTLSLLRDAALPQAGVLHCFTEDWEMARAALDMGYYISLSGIVTFRNADALRDVARQVPADRL' A
#
# COMPACT_ATOMS: atom_id res chain seq x y z
N LYS A 1 14.69 8.83 -7.03
CA LYS A 1 13.94 7.99 -8.00
C LYS A 1 12.89 7.25 -7.19
N PRO A 2 11.62 7.22 -7.63
CA PRO A 2 10.57 6.47 -6.94
C PRO A 2 10.88 4.97 -6.99
N VAL A 3 10.36 4.22 -6.02
CA VAL A 3 10.54 2.77 -5.88
C VAL A 3 9.21 2.03 -6.04
N ILE A 4 9.26 0.80 -6.52
CA ILE A 4 8.11 -0.11 -6.59
C ILE A 4 8.33 -1.18 -5.52
N ILE A 5 7.40 -1.26 -4.57
CA ILE A 5 7.53 -2.14 -3.40
C ILE A 5 6.49 -3.25 -3.52
N HIS A 6 6.96 -4.48 -3.37
CA HIS A 6 6.10 -5.65 -3.20
C HIS A 6 6.16 -6.10 -1.74
N THR A 7 5.02 -6.46 -1.16
CA THR A 7 4.93 -7.01 0.18
C THR A 7 3.80 -8.02 0.26
N ARG A 8 4.01 -9.09 1.01
CA ARG A 8 3.03 -10.15 1.27
C ARG A 8 3.33 -10.79 2.61
N GLY A 9 2.46 -10.59 3.60
CA GLY A 9 2.64 -11.18 4.92
C GLY A 9 3.84 -10.62 5.71
N ALA A 10 4.40 -9.49 5.27
CA ALA A 10 5.59 -8.86 5.86
C ALA A 10 5.33 -7.38 6.22
N ARG A 11 4.10 -7.07 6.67
CA ARG A 11 3.61 -5.70 6.90
C ARG A 11 4.54 -4.90 7.81
N ALA A 12 4.84 -5.42 9.00
CA ALA A 12 5.63 -4.73 10.01
C ALA A 12 7.06 -4.46 9.53
N ASP A 13 7.71 -5.48 8.98
CA ASP A 13 9.08 -5.37 8.47
C ASP A 13 9.16 -4.39 7.30
N THR A 14 8.20 -4.46 6.37
CA THR A 14 8.13 -3.53 5.23
C THR A 14 8.00 -2.10 5.73
N LEU A 15 7.06 -1.81 6.63
CA LEU A 15 6.88 -0.46 7.17
C LEU A 15 8.10 0.03 7.95
N SER A 16 8.78 -0.85 8.71
CA SER A 16 10.02 -0.49 9.40
C SER A 16 11.11 -0.07 8.41
N LEU A 17 11.36 -0.90 7.39
CA LEU A 17 12.37 -0.61 6.38
C LEU A 17 12.07 0.66 5.58
N LEU A 18 10.80 0.93 5.27
CA LEU A 18 10.41 2.17 4.57
C LEU A 18 10.66 3.41 5.44
N ARG A 19 10.39 3.34 6.75
CA ARG A 19 10.69 4.43 7.69
C ARG A 19 12.19 4.66 7.79
N ASP A 20 12.96 3.59 7.96
CA ASP A 20 14.42 3.67 8.11
C ASP A 20 15.10 4.18 6.84
N ALA A 21 14.61 3.78 5.67
CA ALA A 21 15.14 4.24 4.39
C ALA A 21 14.88 5.73 4.12
N ALA A 22 13.85 6.33 4.74
CA ALA A 22 13.49 7.74 4.65
C ALA A 22 13.58 8.30 3.22
N LEU A 23 12.99 7.58 2.25
CA LEU A 23 13.22 7.87 0.84
C LEU A 23 12.71 9.28 0.47
N PRO A 24 13.54 10.13 -0.16
CA PRO A 24 13.16 11.51 -0.49
C PRO A 24 12.12 11.60 -1.61
N GLN A 25 11.96 10.52 -2.39
CA GLN A 25 10.87 10.38 -3.35
C GLN A 25 10.11 9.11 -2.97
N ALA A 26 8.85 9.27 -2.57
CA ALA A 26 7.99 8.16 -2.26
C ALA A 26 7.76 7.27 -3.50
N GLY A 27 7.33 6.04 -3.23
CA GLY A 27 7.09 5.02 -4.24
C GLY A 27 5.64 4.55 -4.29
N VAL A 28 5.44 3.38 -4.86
CA VAL A 28 4.15 2.69 -4.89
C VAL A 28 4.27 1.33 -4.22
N LEU A 29 3.29 0.99 -3.38
CA LEU A 29 3.07 -0.38 -2.95
C LEU A 29 2.27 -1.08 -4.05
N HIS A 30 2.97 -1.89 -4.84
CA HIS A 30 2.42 -2.58 -5.99
C HIS A 30 1.60 -3.80 -5.57
N CYS A 31 0.49 -4.05 -6.27
CA CYS A 31 -0.38 -5.22 -6.04
C CYS A 31 -0.74 -5.36 -4.55
N PHE A 32 -1.22 -4.26 -3.98
CA PHE A 32 -1.53 -4.18 -2.57
C PHE A 32 -2.65 -5.17 -2.21
N THR A 33 -2.40 -5.98 -1.17
CA THR A 33 -3.36 -6.98 -0.67
C THR A 33 -3.44 -7.00 0.86
N GLU A 34 -2.88 -5.99 1.52
CA GLU A 34 -2.84 -5.89 2.98
C GLU A 34 -4.04 -5.05 3.47
N ASP A 35 -4.07 -4.70 4.75
CA ASP A 35 -5.23 -4.02 5.37
C ASP A 35 -5.12 -2.49 5.38
N TRP A 36 -6.18 -1.85 5.87
CA TRP A 36 -6.26 -0.39 5.96
C TRP A 36 -5.17 0.21 6.86
N GLU A 37 -4.79 -0.48 7.93
CA GLU A 37 -3.74 0.00 8.82
C GLU A 37 -2.41 0.16 8.09
N MET A 38 -2.03 -0.84 7.28
CA MET A 38 -0.84 -0.74 6.45
C MET A 38 -0.98 0.32 5.34
N ALA A 39 -2.12 0.36 4.65
CA ALA A 39 -2.35 1.33 3.60
C ALA A 39 -2.20 2.77 4.12
N ARG A 40 -2.84 3.06 5.26
CA ARG A 40 -2.76 4.36 5.92
C ARG A 40 -1.33 4.71 6.31
N ALA A 41 -0.60 3.79 6.93
CA ALA A 41 0.79 4.04 7.31
C ALA A 41 1.67 4.36 6.09
N ALA A 42 1.46 3.67 4.96
CA ALA A 42 2.17 3.95 3.73
C ALA A 42 1.78 5.32 3.13
N LEU A 43 0.49 5.68 3.13
CA LEU A 43 0.00 6.99 2.69
C LEU A 43 0.57 8.13 3.53
N ASP A 44 0.65 7.96 4.86
CA ASP A 44 1.23 8.95 5.79
C ASP A 44 2.73 9.18 5.50
N MET A 45 3.42 8.16 4.97
CA MET A 45 4.80 8.27 4.48
C MET A 45 4.91 8.79 3.04
N GLY A 46 3.78 9.14 2.40
CA GLY A 46 3.71 9.70 1.06
C GLY A 46 3.67 8.68 -0.08
N TYR A 47 3.62 7.38 0.22
CA TYR A 47 3.55 6.32 -0.79
C TYR A 47 2.16 6.23 -1.42
N TYR A 48 2.11 5.67 -2.62
CA TYR A 48 0.90 5.37 -3.37
C TYR A 48 0.49 3.91 -3.17
N ILE A 49 -0.81 3.61 -3.28
CA ILE A 49 -1.36 2.26 -3.14
C ILE A 49 -1.89 1.78 -4.48
N SER A 50 -1.22 0.81 -5.10
CA SER A 50 -1.70 0.22 -6.35
C SER A 50 -2.59 -0.98 -6.07
N LEU A 51 -3.85 -0.87 -6.47
CA LEU A 51 -4.79 -1.99 -6.49
C LEU A 51 -4.71 -2.73 -7.83
N SER A 52 -4.70 -4.06 -7.77
CA SER A 52 -4.76 -4.92 -8.95
C SER A 52 -6.16 -5.51 -9.14
N GLY A 53 -6.34 -6.35 -10.17
CA GLY A 53 -7.59 -7.08 -10.41
C GLY A 53 -8.05 -7.95 -9.23
N ILE A 54 -7.20 -8.20 -8.22
CA ILE A 54 -7.61 -8.90 -6.98
C ILE A 54 -8.80 -8.20 -6.31
N VAL A 55 -8.95 -6.87 -6.45
CA VAL A 55 -10.08 -6.11 -5.89
C VAL A 55 -11.44 -6.57 -6.44
N THR A 56 -11.47 -7.22 -7.62
CA THR A 56 -12.71 -7.73 -8.23
C THR A 56 -13.06 -9.16 -7.78
N PHE A 57 -12.21 -9.80 -6.98
CA PHE A 57 -12.46 -11.17 -6.52
C PHE A 57 -13.58 -11.21 -5.48
N ARG A 58 -14.35 -12.30 -5.47
CA ARG A 58 -15.52 -12.45 -4.61
C ARG A 58 -15.16 -12.33 -3.11
N ASN A 59 -14.00 -12.83 -2.72
CA ASN A 59 -13.49 -12.89 -1.35
C ASN A 59 -12.58 -11.71 -0.96
N ALA A 60 -12.49 -10.67 -1.77
CA ALA A 60 -11.61 -9.52 -1.54
C ALA A 60 -12.31 -8.37 -0.78
N ASP A 61 -13.18 -8.67 0.18
CA ASP A 61 -13.94 -7.66 0.92
C ASP A 61 -13.04 -6.64 1.62
N ALA A 62 -12.03 -7.12 2.36
CA ALA A 62 -11.07 -6.25 3.03
C ALA A 62 -10.31 -5.32 2.05
N LEU A 63 -9.96 -5.82 0.87
CA LEU A 63 -9.28 -5.01 -0.15
C LEU A 63 -10.22 -3.97 -0.76
N ARG A 64 -11.50 -4.29 -0.94
CA ARG A 64 -12.52 -3.31 -1.36
C ARG A 64 -12.75 -2.24 -0.31
N ASP A 65 -12.67 -2.57 0.97
CA ASP A 65 -12.76 -1.59 2.06
C ASP A 65 -11.56 -0.64 2.08
N VAL A 66 -10.36 -1.15 1.80
CA VAL A 66 -9.18 -0.29 1.57
C VAL A 66 -9.41 0.62 0.37
N ALA A 67 -9.86 0.07 -0.76
CA ALA A 67 -10.10 0.84 -1.98
C ALA A 67 -11.08 2.01 -1.81
N ARG A 68 -12.07 1.87 -0.92
CA ARG A 68 -13.03 2.95 -0.60
C ARG A 68 -12.44 4.06 0.26
N GLN A 69 -11.38 3.77 1.00
CA GLN A 69 -10.77 4.70 1.96
C GLN A 69 -9.53 5.40 1.39
N VAL A 70 -8.83 4.79 0.44
CA VAL A 70 -7.66 5.41 -0.21
C VAL A 70 -8.13 6.62 -1.04
N PRO A 71 -7.50 7.80 -0.88
CA PRO A 71 -7.79 8.96 -1.72
C PRO A 71 -7.53 8.69 -3.21
N ALA A 72 -8.39 9.21 -4.09
CA ALA A 72 -8.29 8.98 -5.53
C ALA A 72 -6.98 9.50 -6.17
N ASP A 73 -6.37 10.53 -5.57
CA ASP A 73 -5.08 11.08 -5.99
C ASP A 73 -3.86 10.27 -5.46
N ARG A 74 -4.13 9.17 -4.74
CA ARG A 74 -3.12 8.29 -4.10
C ARG A 74 -3.28 6.80 -4.47
N LEU A 75 -4.16 6.49 -5.42
CA LEU A 75 -4.37 5.17 -6.03
C LEU A 75 -3.45 4.93 -7.25
#